data_AF-A0A0G1R1N0-F1
#
_entry.id   AF-A0A0G1R1N0-F1
#
_cell.length_a   1.000
_cell.length_b   1.000
_cell.length_c   1.000
_cell.angle_alpha   90.00
_cell.angle_beta   90.00
_cell.angle_gamma   90.00
#
_symmetry.space_group_name_H-M   'P 1'
#
loop_
_entity.id
_entity.type
_entity.pdbx_description
1 polymer ?
#
loop_
_entity_poly.entity_id
_entity_poly.type
_entity_poly.pdbx_seq_one_letter_code
_entity_poly.pdbx_strand_id
1 'polypeptide(L)'
;MSLILPVQIIMLFFVLFAASRAILQFRGGVLRFGALSFWLLIWTLALVAIFYPDNTTRLARVLGIGRGVDIIIYSSIAILFYLVFRLHVYLEDLRTEISTLIREISLKEIKKGKVK
;
A
#
# COMPACT_ATOMS: atom_id res chain seq x y z
N MET A 1 -17.34 9.67 -28.40
CA MET A 1 -17.09 8.29 -27.94
C MET A 1 -15.61 7.89 -28.09
N SER A 2 -14.67 8.81 -27.85
CA SER A 2 -13.22 8.64 -28.13
C SER A 2 -12.31 8.89 -26.91
N LEU A 3 -12.89 9.30 -25.77
CA LEU A 3 -12.15 9.59 -24.52
C LEU A 3 -11.89 8.37 -23.63
N ILE A 4 -12.40 7.19 -23.98
CA ILE A 4 -12.26 5.96 -23.18
C ILE A 4 -10.92 5.26 -23.47
N LEU A 5 -10.41 5.36 -24.71
CA LEU A 5 -9.14 4.75 -25.13
C LEU A 5 -7.90 5.32 -24.39
N PRO A 6 -7.76 6.64 -24.17
CA PRO A 6 -6.61 7.20 -23.45
C PRO A 6 -6.55 6.75 -21.99
N VAL A 7 -7.71 6.70 -21.31
CA VAL A 7 -7.79 6.27 -19.91
C VAL A 7 -7.41 4.80 -19.78
N GLN A 8 -7.83 3.95 -20.70
CA GLN A 8 -7.46 2.53 -20.72
C GLN A 8 -5.95 2.32 -20.93
N ILE A 9 -5.30 3.12 -21.79
CA ILE A 9 -3.85 3.04 -22.03
C ILE A 9 -3.06 3.49 -20.79
N ILE A 10 -3.43 4.61 -20.17
CA ILE A 10 -2.79 5.11 -18.94
C ILE A 10 -2.94 4.08 -17.81
N MET A 11 -4.13 3.48 -17.69
CA MET A 11 -4.41 2.43 -16.70
C MET A 11 -3.63 1.14 -16.97
N LEU A 12 -3.49 0.71 -18.23
CA LEU A 12 -2.69 -0.46 -18.58
C LEU A 12 -1.23 -0.25 -18.16
N PHE A 13 -0.68 0.93 -18.44
CA PHE A 13 0.66 1.30 -17.98
C PHE A 13 0.77 1.34 -16.46
N PHE A 14 -0.25 1.84 -15.77
CA PHE A 14 -0.28 1.87 -14.30
C PHE A 14 -0.33 0.46 -13.69
N VAL A 15 -1.15 -0.45 -14.24
CA VAL A 15 -1.22 -1.85 -13.83
C VAL A 15 0.08 -2.59 -14.11
N LEU A 16 0.72 -2.35 -15.27
CA LEU A 16 2.03 -2.94 -15.59
C LEU A 16 3.13 -2.42 -14.65
N PHE A 17 3.12 -1.12 -14.35
CA PHE A 17 4.04 -0.51 -13.39
C PHE A 17 3.85 -1.09 -11.99
N ALA A 18 2.59 -1.23 -11.56
CA ALA A 18 2.23 -1.81 -10.28
C ALA A 18 2.59 -3.30 -10.17
N ALA A 19 2.33 -4.08 -11.22
CA ALA A 19 2.72 -5.49 -11.28
C ALA A 19 4.26 -5.63 -11.24
N SER A 20 4.97 -4.77 -11.97
CA SER A 20 6.44 -4.71 -11.93
C SER A 20 6.95 -4.39 -10.53
N ARG A 21 6.36 -3.40 -9.84
CA ARG A 21 6.67 -3.06 -8.44
C ARG A 21 6.41 -4.24 -7.50
N ALA A 22 5.28 -4.92 -7.63
CA ALA A 22 4.94 -6.10 -6.82
C ALA A 22 5.95 -7.25 -7.03
N ILE A 23 6.37 -7.49 -8.28
CA ILE A 23 7.37 -8.52 -8.63
C ILE A 23 8.76 -8.14 -8.12
N LEU A 24 9.17 -6.87 -8.22
CA LEU A 24 10.44 -6.37 -7.68
C LEU A 24 10.50 -6.51 -6.15
N GLN A 25 9.38 -6.25 -5.48
CA GLN A 25 9.29 -6.32 -4.02
C GLN A 25 9.22 -7.79 -3.52
N PHE A 26 8.72 -8.73 -4.34
CA PHE A 26 8.81 -10.17 -4.11
C PHE A 26 10.23 -10.72 -4.27
N ARG A 27 10.95 -10.31 -5.33
CA ARG A 27 12.33 -10.76 -5.59
C ARG A 27 13.34 -10.24 -4.56
N GLY A 28 13.03 -9.16 -3.85
CA GLY A 28 13.86 -8.62 -2.78
C GLY A 28 13.80 -9.38 -1.45
N GLY A 29 12.97 -10.43 -1.30
CA GLY A 29 12.87 -11.22 -0.06
C GLY A 29 12.21 -10.50 1.13
N VAL A 30 11.75 -9.26 0.93
CA VAL A 30 11.17 -8.39 1.97
C VAL A 30 9.68 -8.69 2.23
N LEU A 31 8.98 -9.34 1.27
CA LEU A 31 7.56 -9.65 1.37
C LEU A 31 7.29 -11.15 1.53
N ARG A 32 6.61 -11.51 2.63
CA ARG A 32 5.98 -12.83 2.81
C ARG A 32 4.94 -13.06 1.73
N PHE A 33 4.77 -14.31 1.28
CA PHE A 33 3.83 -14.75 0.23
C PHE A 33 2.40 -14.13 0.36
N GLY A 34 1.94 -13.91 1.60
CA GLY A 34 0.65 -13.26 1.88
C GLY A 34 0.53 -11.81 1.39
N ALA A 35 1.61 -11.03 1.42
CA ALA A 35 1.57 -9.63 0.98
C ALA A 35 1.53 -9.50 -0.55
N LEU A 36 2.13 -10.47 -1.28
CA LEU A 36 2.00 -10.55 -2.73
C LEU A 36 0.56 -10.89 -3.13
N SER A 37 -0.04 -11.89 -2.47
CA SER A 37 -1.44 -12.26 -2.72
C SER A 37 -2.40 -11.11 -2.41
N PHE A 38 -2.15 -10.33 -1.35
CA PHE A 38 -2.94 -9.15 -1.00
C PHE A 38 -2.87 -8.08 -2.09
N TRP A 39 -1.66 -7.77 -2.57
CA TRP A 39 -1.48 -6.80 -3.66
C TRP A 39 -2.10 -7.26 -4.98
N LEU A 40 -1.92 -8.53 -5.36
CA LEU A 40 -2.57 -9.08 -6.55
C LEU A 40 -4.10 -8.96 -6.47
N LEU A 41 -4.69 -9.29 -5.31
CA LEU A 41 -6.13 -9.17 -5.09
C LEU A 41 -6.62 -7.73 -5.30
N ILE A 42 -5.89 -6.73 -4.78
CA ILE A 42 -6.21 -5.31 -4.97
C ILE A 42 -6.17 -4.92 -6.44
N TRP A 43 -5.13 -5.33 -7.18
CA TRP A 43 -5.01 -5.01 -8.61
C TRP A 43 -6.08 -5.70 -9.44
N THR A 44 -6.45 -6.94 -9.09
CA THR A 44 -7.55 -7.65 -9.73
C THR A 44 -8.90 -6.96 -9.47
N LEU A 45 -9.17 -6.54 -8.23
CA LEU A 45 -10.38 -5.78 -7.89
C LEU A 45 -10.46 -4.44 -8.63
N ALA A 46 -9.34 -3.72 -8.72
CA ALA A 46 -9.25 -2.48 -9.48
C ALA A 46 -9.57 -2.72 -10.96
N LEU A 47 -9.01 -3.78 -11.56
CA LEU A 47 -9.24 -4.13 -12.96
C LEU A 47 -10.71 -4.47 -13.23
N VAL A 48 -11.37 -5.23 -12.33
CA VAL A 48 -12.80 -5.54 -12.42
C VAL A 48 -13.67 -4.28 -12.32
N ALA A 49 -13.35 -3.37 -11.39
CA ALA A 49 -14.09 -2.11 -11.21
C ALA A 49 -14.01 -1.18 -12.45
N ILE A 50 -12.91 -1.26 -13.20
CA ILE A 50 -12.68 -0.46 -14.41
C ILE A 50 -13.38 -1.06 -15.63
N PHE A 51 -13.35 -2.38 -15.81
CA PHE A 51 -13.96 -3.06 -16.95
C PHE A 51 -15.49 -3.15 -16.87
N TYR A 52 -16.08 -3.09 -15.66
CA TYR A 52 -17.53 -3.14 -15.45
C TYR A 52 -18.06 -1.90 -14.69
N PRO A 53 -18.05 -0.70 -15.30
CA PRO A 53 -18.54 0.52 -14.68
C PRO A 53 -20.04 0.47 -14.33
N ASP A 54 -20.86 -0.30 -15.06
CA ASP A 54 -22.30 -0.46 -14.79
C ASP A 54 -22.60 -1.15 -13.44
N ASN A 55 -21.74 -2.07 -12.99
CA ASN A 55 -21.87 -2.70 -11.67
C ASN A 55 -21.45 -1.75 -10.54
N THR A 56 -20.39 -0.96 -10.77
CA THR A 56 -19.98 0.12 -9.86
C THR A 56 -21.09 1.17 -9.71
N THR A 57 -21.85 1.42 -10.77
CA THR A 57 -22.97 2.38 -10.77
C THR A 57 -24.22 1.88 -10.01
N ARG A 58 -24.45 0.55 -9.95
CA ARG A 58 -25.50 -0.04 -9.09
C ARG A 58 -25.12 0.02 -7.61
N LEU A 59 -23.87 -0.30 -7.27
CA LEU A 59 -23.33 -0.15 -5.91
C LEU A 59 -23.34 1.31 -5.43
N ALA A 60 -22.98 2.25 -6.31
CA ALA A 60 -22.97 3.68 -6.00
C ALA A 60 -24.37 4.23 -5.68
N ARG A 61 -25.40 3.71 -6.35
CA ARG A 61 -26.81 4.07 -6.08
C ARG A 61 -27.31 3.62 -4.70
N VAL A 62 -26.87 2.45 -4.22
CA VAL A 62 -27.20 1.94 -2.88
C VAL A 62 -26.50 2.77 -1.79
N LEU A 63 -25.31 3.31 -2.09
CA LEU A 63 -24.52 4.14 -1.17
C LEU A 63 -24.85 5.64 -1.26
N GLY A 64 -25.82 6.04 -2.09
CA GLY A 64 -26.31 7.44 -2.17
C GLY A 64 -25.36 8.42 -2.87
N ILE A 65 -24.35 7.96 -3.62
CA ILE A 65 -23.34 8.80 -4.27
C ILE A 65 -23.53 8.74 -5.78
N GLY A 66 -23.84 9.89 -6.40
CA GLY A 66 -24.22 9.99 -7.82
C GLY A 66 -23.13 9.61 -8.83
N ARG A 67 -21.89 9.36 -8.37
CA ARG A 67 -20.73 9.01 -9.19
C ARG A 67 -19.92 7.89 -8.52
N GLY A 68 -19.86 6.71 -9.15
CA GLY A 68 -19.13 5.56 -8.60
C GLY A 68 -17.63 5.77 -8.40
N VAL A 69 -17.03 6.71 -9.14
CA VAL A 69 -15.61 7.09 -8.99
C VAL A 69 -15.34 7.74 -7.63
N ASP A 70 -16.28 8.52 -7.11
CA ASP A 70 -16.07 9.29 -5.88
C ASP A 70 -15.94 8.37 -4.66
N ILE A 71 -16.66 7.25 -4.64
CA ILE A 71 -16.55 6.21 -3.60
C ILE A 71 -15.14 5.60 -3.59
N ILE A 72 -14.59 5.30 -4.77
CA ILE A 72 -13.25 4.74 -4.91
C ILE A 72 -12.22 5.76 -4.41
N ILE A 73 -12.37 7.03 -4.77
CA ILE A 73 -11.47 8.09 -4.32
C ILE A 73 -11.54 8.25 -2.80
N TYR A 74 -12.72 8.40 -2.21
CA TYR A 74 -12.86 8.58 -0.76
C TYR A 74 -12.36 7.37 0.02
N SER A 75 -12.69 6.16 -0.40
CA SER A 75 -12.17 4.94 0.24
C SER A 75 -10.65 4.83 0.10
N SER A 76 -10.09 5.16 -1.07
CA SER A 76 -8.64 5.13 -1.28
C SER A 76 -7.89 6.12 -0.38
N ILE A 77 -8.42 7.33 -0.22
CA ILE A 77 -7.85 8.36 0.66
C ILE A 77 -7.91 7.88 2.11
N ALA A 78 -9.06 7.36 2.57
CA ALA A 78 -9.21 6.85 3.93
C ALA A 78 -8.24 5.69 4.22
N ILE A 79 -8.13 4.74 3.30
CA ILE A 79 -7.20 3.60 3.41
C ILE A 79 -5.75 4.10 3.40
N LEU A 80 -5.41 5.04 2.53
CA LEU A 80 -4.07 5.62 2.47
C LEU A 80 -3.68 6.31 3.77
N PHE A 81 -4.58 7.14 4.33
CA PHE A 81 -4.37 7.79 5.62
C PHE A 81 -4.13 6.77 6.73
N TYR A 82 -4.94 5.71 6.79
CA TYR A 82 -4.76 4.63 7.76
C TYR A 82 -3.40 3.92 7.60
N LEU A 83 -2.99 3.63 6.35
CA LEU A 83 -1.70 3.01 6.06
C LEU A 83 -0.52 3.91 6.47
N VAL A 84 -0.60 5.20 6.17
CA VAL A 84 0.42 6.19 6.58
C VAL A 84 0.50 6.28 8.10
N PHE A 85 -0.64 6.35 8.78
CA PHE A 85 -0.68 6.33 10.24
C PHE A 85 -0.05 5.06 10.82
N ARG A 86 -0.42 3.89 10.29
CA ARG A 86 0.15 2.60 10.74
C ARG A 86 1.65 2.50 10.49
N LEU A 87 2.13 3.02 9.35
CA LEU A 87 3.55 3.10 9.05
C LEU A 87 4.28 4.01 10.05
N HIS A 88 3.69 5.15 10.40
CA HIS A 88 4.26 6.05 11.39
C HIS A 88 4.41 5.39 12.76
N VAL A 89 3.39 4.66 13.24
CA VAL A 89 3.46 3.88 14.49
C VAL A 89 4.59 2.85 14.43
N TYR A 90 4.66 2.07 13.35
CA TYR A 90 5.73 1.07 13.16
C TYR A 90 7.13 1.70 13.17
N LEU A 91 7.29 2.89 12.59
CA LEU A 91 8.56 3.61 12.59
C LEU A 91 8.96 4.08 14.00
N GLU A 92 8.01 4.51 14.83
CA GLU A 92 8.30 4.92 16.20
C GLU A 92 8.67 3.71 17.10
N ASP A 93 8.01 2.57 16.91
CA ASP A 93 8.36 1.32 17.58
C ASP A 93 9.80 0.91 17.21
N LEU A 94 10.13 0.93 15.92
CA LEU A 94 11.48 0.61 15.44
C LEU A 94 12.53 1.57 15.99
N ARG A 95 12.21 2.87 16.06
CA ARG A 95 13.09 3.88 16.67
C ARG A 95 13.37 3.57 18.14
N THR A 96 12.34 3.16 18.89
CA THR A 96 12.45 2.81 20.30
C THR A 96 13.30 1.55 20.51
N GLU A 97 13.12 0.52 19.68
CA GLU A 97 13.93 -0.69 19.71
C GLU A 97 15.41 -0.39 19.44
N ILE A 98 15.70 0.43 18.41
CA ILE A 98 17.08 0.84 18.09
C ILE A 98 17.69 1.64 19.25
N SER A 99 16.94 2.56 19.86
CA SER A 99 17.43 3.34 21.00
C SER A 99 17.78 2.45 22.20
N THR A 100 16.93 1.47 22.50
CA THR A 100 17.17 0.48 23.54
C THR A 100 18.41 -0.37 23.25
N LEU A 101 18.54 -0.85 22.01
CA LEU A 101 19.68 -1.65 21.58
C LEU A 101 21.00 -0.87 21.72
N ILE A 102 21.04 0.39 21.28
CA ILE A 102 22.23 1.25 21.43
C ILE A 102 22.57 1.43 22.92
N ARG A 103 21.57 1.69 23.77
CA ARG A 103 21.77 1.84 25.21
C ARG A 103 22.37 0.60 25.85
N GLU A 104 21.87 -0.58 25.51
CA GLU A 104 22.41 -1.85 25.99
C GLU A 104 23.86 -2.08 25.54
N ILE A 105 24.16 -1.78 24.26
CA ILE A 105 25.53 -1.88 23.73
C ILE A 105 26.46 -0.92 24.50
N SER A 106 26.08 0.34 24.68
CA SER A 106 26.88 1.33 25.41
C SER A 106 27.15 0.91 26.85
N LEU A 107 26.12 0.46 27.59
CA LEU A 107 26.27 -0.02 28.96
C LEU A 107 27.18 -1.26 29.05
N LYS A 108 27.10 -2.16 28.07
CA LYS A 108 27.94 -3.36 27.97
C LYS A 108 29.40 -3.01 27.69
N GLU A 109 29.68 -2.02 26.85
CA GLU A 109 31.04 -1.55 26.56
C GLU A 109 31.68 -0.86 27.77
N ILE A 110 30.91 -0.04 28.51
CA ILE A 110 31.35 0.56 29.78
C ILE A 110 31.71 -0.54 30.80
N LYS A 111 30.83 -1.54 30.99
CA LYS A 111 31.08 -2.64 31.92
C LYS A 111 32.32 -3.47 31.55
N LYS A 112 32.67 -3.55 30.27
CA LYS A 112 33.87 -4.25 29.78
C LYS A 112 35.16 -3.42 29.88
N GLY A 113 35.10 -2.18 30.40
CA GLY A 113 36.28 -1.31 30.51
C GLY A 113 36.91 -0.94 29.16
N LYS A 114 36.15 -1.07 28.06
CA LYS A 114 36.61 -0.79 26.70
C LYS A 114 36.49 0.68 26.31
N VAL A 115 35.82 1.48 27.13
CA VAL A 115 35.72 2.92 26.97
C VAL A 115 36.80 3.54 27.84
N LYS A 116 37.84 4.08 27.19
CA LYS A 116 38.84 4.96 27.80
C LYS A 116 38.28 6.36 27.95
#